data_AF-A0A963SJP9-F1
#
_entry.id   AF-A0A963SJP9-F1
#
_cell.length_a   1.000
_cell.length_b   1.000
_cell.length_c   1.000
_cell.angle_alpha   90.00
_cell.angle_beta   90.00
_cell.angle_gamma   90.00
#
_symmetry.space_group_name_H-M   'P 1'
#
loop_
_entity.id
_entity.type
_entity.pdbx_description
1 polymer ?
#
loop_
_entity_poly.entity_id
_entity_poly.type
_entity_poly.pdbx_seq_one_letter_code
_entity_poly.pdbx_strand_id
1 'polypeptide(L)'
;MLYHAYELQRSWLSSASAWASIGAEMLSNPRLPLGYLGMGSTMASALEVFAHAAAPYGKPAFGIEEVEVGGKVFAVEEATVVNKPFGDLKRFTREGLPKNAPRLLIVAPMSGHYATLL
;
A
#
# COMPACT_ATOMS: atom_id res chain seq x y z
N MET A 1 10.94 24.78 6.08
CA MET A 1 11.13 25.12 4.64
C MET A 1 11.22 23.88 3.76
N LEU A 2 12.18 22.97 3.97
CA LEU A 2 12.30 21.73 3.14
C LEU A 2 11.05 20.82 3.19
N TYR A 3 10.44 20.69 4.38
CA TYR A 3 9.20 19.92 4.53
C TYR A 3 8.03 20.50 3.71
N HIS A 4 7.84 21.81 3.71
CA HIS A 4 6.80 22.47 2.91
C HIS A 4 7.05 22.37 1.41
N ALA A 5 8.32 22.45 0.97
CA ALA A 5 8.66 22.22 -0.43
C ALA A 5 8.35 20.77 -0.85
N TYR A 6 8.64 19.80 0.03
CA TYR A 6 8.30 18.40 -0.19
C TYR A 6 6.78 18.15 -0.20
N GLU A 7 6.02 18.74 0.72
CA GLU A 7 4.55 18.67 0.72
C GLU A 7 3.93 19.32 -0.50
N LEU A 8 4.48 20.45 -0.95
CA LEU A 8 4.05 21.10 -2.19
C LEU A 8 4.30 20.19 -3.39
N GLN A 9 5.49 19.61 -3.52
CA GLN A 9 5.78 18.64 -4.58
C GLN A 9 4.85 17.42 -4.52
N ARG A 10 4.63 16.86 -3.32
CA ARG A 10 3.76 15.70 -3.09
C ARG A 10 2.31 15.99 -3.46
N SER A 11 1.78 17.15 -3.08
CA SER A 11 0.40 17.57 -3.38
C SER A 11 0.20 17.88 -4.88
N TRP A 12 1.23 18.43 -5.54
CA TRP A 12 1.24 18.61 -6.98
C TRP A 12 1.22 17.27 -7.71
N LEU A 13 2.07 16.32 -7.31
CA LEU A 13 2.11 14.97 -7.89
C LEU A 13 0.81 14.20 -7.67
N SER A 14 0.20 14.28 -6.49
CA SER A 14 -1.10 13.64 -6.23
C SER A 14 -2.25 14.25 -7.04
N SER A 15 -2.17 15.57 -7.32
CA SER A 15 -3.15 16.21 -8.19
C SER A 15 -2.94 15.77 -9.64
N ALA A 16 -1.68 15.76 -10.11
CA ALA A 16 -1.33 15.30 -11.45
C ALA A 16 -1.72 13.82 -11.69
N SER A 17 -1.56 12.96 -10.68
CA SER A 17 -1.99 11.56 -10.77
C SER A 17 -3.51 11.44 -10.92
N ALA A 18 -4.30 12.22 -10.17
CA ALA A 18 -5.75 12.23 -10.30
C ALA A 18 -6.21 12.67 -11.71
N TRP A 19 -5.60 13.71 -12.27
CA TRP A 19 -5.88 14.15 -13.65
C TRP A 19 -5.48 13.11 -14.69
N ALA A 20 -4.36 12.41 -14.47
CA ALA A 20 -3.91 11.34 -15.35
C ALA A 20 -4.86 10.14 -15.34
N SER A 21 -5.36 9.72 -14.17
CA SER A 21 -6.37 8.66 -14.06
C SER A 21 -7.65 9.00 -14.82
N ILE A 22 -8.15 10.24 -14.68
CA ILE A 22 -9.34 10.72 -15.43
C ILE A 22 -9.06 10.70 -16.94
N GLY A 23 -7.88 11.15 -17.37
CA GLY A 23 -7.48 11.13 -18.77
C GLY A 23 -7.38 9.70 -19.33
N ALA A 24 -6.85 8.76 -18.56
CA ALA A 24 -6.77 7.35 -18.94
C ALA A 24 -8.17 6.73 -19.10
N GLU A 25 -9.09 7.01 -18.18
CA GLU A 25 -10.47 6.53 -18.24
C GLU A 25 -11.22 7.11 -19.46
N MET A 26 -11.01 8.40 -19.74
CA MET A 26 -11.62 9.06 -20.90
C MET A 26 -11.09 8.51 -22.23
N LEU A 27 -9.78 8.25 -22.33
CA LEU A 27 -9.13 7.72 -23.53
C LEU A 27 -9.40 6.23 -23.76
N SER A 28 -9.64 5.47 -22.69
CA SER A 28 -10.00 4.04 -22.77
C SER A 28 -11.49 3.78 -22.98
N ASN A 29 -12.34 4.81 -22.87
CA ASN A 29 -13.78 4.67 -23.04
C ASN A 29 -14.18 4.36 -24.50
N PRO A 30 -14.79 3.19 -24.79
CA PRO A 30 -15.15 2.77 -26.15
C PRO A 30 -16.19 3.65 -26.84
N ARG A 31 -16.88 4.53 -26.10
CA ARG A 31 -17.90 5.44 -26.64
C ARG A 31 -17.31 6.73 -27.23
N LEU A 32 -16.02 7.00 -27.00
CA LEU A 32 -15.35 8.19 -27.51
C LEU A 32 -14.53 7.83 -28.77
N PRO A 33 -14.70 8.55 -29.90
CA PRO A 33 -13.99 8.27 -31.16
C PRO A 33 -12.46 8.34 -31.06
N LEU A 34 -11.94 8.97 -29.99
CA LEU A 34 -10.51 9.05 -29.67
C LEU A 34 -9.88 7.70 -29.30
N GLY A 35 -10.65 6.73 -28.78
CA GLY A 35 -10.17 5.38 -28.47
C GLY A 35 -9.89 4.53 -29.72
N TYR A 36 -10.41 4.91 -30.88
CA TYR A 36 -10.23 4.19 -32.16
C TYR A 36 -9.02 4.69 -32.97
N LEU A 37 -8.46 5.86 -32.64
CA LEU A 37 -7.15 6.25 -33.14
C LEU A 37 -6.13 5.43 -32.35
N GLY A 38 -5.43 4.48 -32.99
CA GLY A 38 -4.53 3.50 -32.35
C GLY A 38 -3.38 4.02 -31.46
N MET A 39 -3.36 5.32 -31.13
CA MET A 39 -2.52 5.93 -30.09
C MET A 39 -3.24 6.17 -28.74
N GLY A 40 -4.57 6.08 -28.70
CA GLY A 40 -5.38 6.37 -27.50
C GLY A 40 -5.16 5.35 -26.38
N SER A 41 -5.07 4.07 -26.71
CA SER A 41 -4.77 3.00 -25.74
C SER A 41 -3.36 3.13 -25.15
N THR A 42 -2.35 3.42 -25.98
CA THR A 42 -0.97 3.64 -25.53
C THR A 42 -0.87 4.85 -24.60
N MET A 43 -1.55 5.95 -24.94
CA MET A 43 -1.59 7.14 -24.08
C MET A 43 -2.33 6.86 -22.76
N ALA A 44 -3.44 6.11 -22.79
CA ALA A 44 -4.16 5.71 -21.59
C ALA A 44 -3.28 4.88 -20.65
N SER A 45 -2.57 3.88 -21.17
CA SER A 45 -1.63 3.08 -20.38
C SER A 45 -0.47 3.91 -19.82
N ALA A 46 0.06 4.87 -20.58
CA ALA A 46 1.10 5.77 -20.09
C ALA A 46 0.61 6.65 -18.93
N LEU A 47 -0.61 7.18 -19.04
CA LEU A 47 -1.25 7.96 -17.97
C LEU A 47 -1.56 7.11 -16.74
N GLU A 48 -1.97 5.85 -16.92
CA GLU A 48 -2.22 4.91 -15.83
C GLU A 48 -0.94 4.55 -15.08
N VAL A 49 0.16 4.31 -15.79
CA VAL A 49 1.49 4.07 -15.18
C VAL A 49 1.96 5.32 -14.43
N PHE A 50 1.79 6.51 -15.00
CA PHE A 50 2.14 7.77 -14.34
C PHE A 50 1.29 7.98 -13.08
N ALA A 51 -0.02 7.75 -13.16
CA ALA A 51 -0.92 7.89 -12.04
C ALA A 51 -0.54 6.95 -10.89
N HIS A 52 -0.23 5.69 -11.19
CA HIS A 52 0.25 4.73 -10.20
C HIS A 52 1.61 5.14 -9.62
N ALA A 53 2.55 5.65 -10.42
CA ALA A 53 3.87 6.04 -9.93
C ALA A 53 3.84 7.32 -9.06
N ALA A 54 2.95 8.26 -9.38
CA ALA A 54 2.84 9.54 -8.67
C ALA A 54 1.87 9.50 -7.48
N ALA A 55 1.09 8.42 -7.32
CA ALA A 55 0.18 8.25 -6.20
C ALA A 55 0.94 8.13 -4.86
N PRO A 56 0.49 8.85 -3.81
CA PRO A 56 1.07 8.69 -2.48
C PRO A 56 0.58 7.38 -1.84
N TYR A 57 1.46 6.38 -1.73
CA TYR A 57 1.16 5.16 -0.97
C TYR A 57 1.56 5.33 0.50
N GLY A 58 0.61 5.11 1.40
CA GLY A 58 0.88 4.98 2.83
C GLY A 58 1.43 3.60 3.19
N LYS A 59 1.85 3.43 4.45
CA LYS A 59 2.18 2.11 5.00
C LYS A 59 0.92 1.25 5.01
N PRO A 60 0.88 0.10 4.31
CA PRO A 60 -0.25 -0.81 4.43
C PRO A 60 -0.33 -1.35 5.86
N ALA A 61 -1.56 -1.48 6.38
CA ALA A 61 -1.80 -2.17 7.63
C ALA A 61 -1.66 -3.69 7.44
N PHE A 62 -1.22 -4.41 8.47
CA PHE A 62 -1.20 -5.88 8.42
C PHE A 62 -2.60 -6.47 8.46
N GLY A 63 -3.56 -5.80 9.10
CA GLY A 63 -4.98 -6.20 9.09
C GLY A 63 -5.27 -7.54 9.77
N ILE A 64 -4.38 -8.02 10.65
CA ILE A 64 -4.56 -9.27 11.40
C ILE A 64 -5.29 -8.96 12.70
N GLU A 65 -6.62 -8.93 12.65
CA GLU A 65 -7.47 -8.62 13.81
C GLU A 65 -7.86 -9.87 14.60
N GLU A 66 -8.02 -11.01 13.91
CA GLU A 66 -8.45 -12.26 14.52
C GLU A 66 -7.82 -13.48 13.84
N VAL A 67 -7.74 -14.59 14.58
CA VAL A 67 -7.28 -15.88 14.08
C VAL A 67 -8.16 -17.00 14.63
N GLU A 68 -8.44 -17.99 13.79
CA GLU A 68 -9.16 -19.20 14.19
C GLU A 68 -8.16 -20.31 14.55
N VAL A 69 -8.30 -20.88 15.76
CA VAL A 69 -7.51 -22.01 16.22
C VAL A 69 -8.43 -23.07 16.80
N GLY A 70 -8.54 -24.21 16.10
CA GLY A 70 -9.35 -25.35 16.54
C GLY A 70 -10.84 -25.02 16.68
N GLY A 71 -11.40 -24.27 15.74
CA GLY A 71 -12.83 -23.91 15.74
C GLY A 71 -13.21 -22.75 16.69
N LYS A 72 -12.22 -22.09 17.31
CA LYS A 72 -12.43 -20.91 18.16
C LYS A 72 -11.70 -19.71 17.57
N VAL A 73 -12.40 -18.59 17.51
CA VAL A 73 -11.87 -17.30 17.08
C VAL A 73 -11.22 -16.60 18.27
N PHE A 74 -10.03 -16.06 18.06
CA PHE A 74 -9.30 -15.27 19.05
C PHE A 74 -8.90 -13.94 18.44
N ALA A 75 -9.10 -12.85 19.18
CA ALA A 75 -8.58 -11.54 18.82
C ALA A 75 -7.04 -11.54 18.88
N VAL A 76 -6.43 -10.84 17.93
CA VAL A 76 -4.99 -10.64 17.83
C VAL A 76 -4.65 -9.22 18.26
N GLU A 77 -3.69 -9.10 19.18
CA GLU A 77 -3.09 -7.85 19.59
C GLU A 77 -1.81 -7.61 18.80
N GLU A 78 -1.78 -6.53 18.01
CA GLU A 78 -0.56 -6.01 17.37
C GLU A 78 0.13 -4.99 18.29
N ALA A 79 1.38 -5.26 18.66
CA ALA A 79 2.19 -4.33 19.45
C ALA A 79 3.55 -4.05 18.79
N THR A 80 4.01 -2.80 18.85
CA THR A 80 5.39 -2.44 18.49
C THR A 80 6.28 -2.65 19.71
N VAL A 81 7.14 -3.66 19.65
CA VAL A 81 8.00 -4.05 20.78
C VAL A 81 9.34 -3.29 20.76
N VAL A 82 9.84 -3.00 19.57
CA VAL A 82 11.06 -2.20 19.36
C VAL A 82 10.83 -1.29 18.17
N ASN A 83 11.17 -0.01 18.31
CA ASN A 83 11.18 0.96 17.23
C ASN A 83 12.64 1.35 16.95
N LYS A 84 13.06 1.28 15.69
CA LYS A 84 14.40 1.69 15.24
C LYS A 84 14.28 2.54 13.97
N PRO A 85 15.29 3.37 13.66
CA PRO A 85 15.28 4.22 12.47
C PRO A 85 15.12 3.45 11.13
N PHE A 86 15.50 2.18 11.11
CA PHE A 86 15.43 1.32 9.93
C PHE A 86 14.27 0.32 9.94
N GLY A 87 13.45 0.29 11.01
CA GLY A 87 12.32 -0.64 11.08
C GLY A 87 11.74 -0.84 12.47
N ASP A 88 10.51 -1.35 12.49
CA ASP A 88 9.78 -1.72 13.69
C ASP A 88 9.81 -3.24 13.88
N LEU A 89 10.06 -3.69 15.12
CA LEU A 89 9.75 -5.06 15.52
C LEU A 89 8.31 -5.12 16.03
N LYS A 90 7.44 -5.72 15.22
CA LYS A 90 6.04 -5.96 15.56
C LYS A 90 5.86 -7.34 16.17
N ARG A 91 4.98 -7.44 17.17
CA ARG A 91 4.56 -8.69 17.79
C ARG A 91 3.05 -8.80 17.68
N PHE A 92 2.61 -9.92 17.12
CA PHE A 92 1.22 -10.35 17.09
C PHE A 92 1.04 -11.42 18.16
N THR A 93 0.07 -11.25 19.05
CA THR A 93 -0.23 -12.20 20.12
C THR A 93 -1.73 -12.34 20.30
N ARG A 94 -2.18 -13.46 20.87
CA ARG A 94 -3.57 -13.66 21.27
C ARG A 94 -3.65 -14.12 22.71
N GLU A 95 -4.80 -13.92 23.34
CA GLU A 95 -5.03 -14.40 24.70
C GLU A 95 -5.12 -15.94 24.75
N GLY A 96 -4.83 -16.50 25.94
CA GLY A 96 -4.93 -17.94 26.20
C GLY A 96 -3.78 -18.79 25.64
N LEU A 97 -2.68 -18.18 25.20
CA LEU A 97 -1.47 -18.91 24.79
C LEU A 97 -0.76 -19.55 26.00
N PRO A 98 -0.30 -20.81 25.90
CA PRO A 98 0.51 -21.43 26.94
C PRO A 98 1.87 -20.71 27.08
N LYS A 99 2.48 -20.72 28.28
CA LYS A 99 3.78 -20.07 28.52
C LYS A 99 4.89 -20.56 27.58
N ASN A 100 4.81 -21.82 27.15
CA ASN A 100 5.76 -22.46 26.26
C ASN A 100 5.27 -22.51 24.80
N ALA A 101 4.35 -21.62 24.42
CA ALA A 101 3.92 -21.51 23.03
C ALA A 101 5.13 -21.26 22.12
N PRO A 102 5.25 -21.98 20.99
CA PRO A 102 6.32 -21.76 20.04
C PRO A 102 6.24 -20.32 19.50
N ARG A 103 7.40 -19.67 19.39
CA ARG A 103 7.51 -18.31 18.86
C ARG A 103 8.05 -18.36 17.44
N LEU A 104 7.38 -17.68 16.52
CA LEU A 104 7.83 -17.51 15.15
C LEU A 104 8.31 -16.07 14.95
N LEU A 105 9.51 -15.91 14.41
CA LEU A 105 10.03 -14.62 13.95
C LEU A 105 10.04 -14.65 12.42
N ILE A 106 9.31 -13.73 11.82
CA ILE A 106 9.31 -13.53 10.37
C ILE A 106 10.07 -12.25 10.05
N VAL A 107 11.01 -12.34 9.11
CA VAL A 107 11.73 -11.19 8.56
C VAL A 107 11.24 -11.01 7.12
N ALA A 108 10.28 -10.12 6.94
CA ALA A 108 9.69 -9.86 5.63
C ALA A 108 10.65 -9.03 4.75
N PRO A 109 10.82 -9.37 3.46
CA PRO A 109 11.56 -8.52 2.53
C PRO A 109 10.80 -7.21 2.31
N MET A 110 11.53 -6.09 2.25
CA MET A 110 10.93 -4.78 2.01
C MET A 110 10.77 -4.53 0.51
N SER A 111 9.58 -4.10 0.09
CA SER A 111 9.38 -3.51 -1.23
C SER A 111 9.34 -1.99 -1.06
N GLY A 112 10.47 -1.34 -1.32
CA GLY A 112 10.66 0.08 -1.00
C GLY A 112 10.80 0.32 0.50
N HIS A 113 9.85 1.03 1.11
CA HIS A 113 9.92 1.49 2.50
C HIS A 113 9.13 0.62 3.49
N TYR A 114 8.34 -0.34 2.99
CA TYR A 114 7.41 -1.13 3.82
C TYR A 114 7.60 -2.63 3.61
N ALA A 115 7.31 -3.40 4.67
CA ALA A 115 7.20 -4.85 4.62
C ALA A 115 5.85 -5.22 4.01
N THR A 116 5.81 -5.47 2.70
CA THR A 116 4.57 -5.70 1.94
C THR A 116 4.40 -7.13 1.44
N LEU A 117 5.37 -8.01 1.68
CA LEU A 117 5.41 -9.40 1.21
C LEU A 117 5.30 -10.37 2.39
N LEU A 118 4.17 -10.31 3.10
CA LEU A 118 3.82 -11.21 4.20
C LEU A 118 2.58 -12.03 3.83
#